data_AF-A0A2E1GPT4-F1
#
_entry.id   AF-A0A2E1GPT4-F1
#
_cell.length_a   1.000
_cell.length_b   1.000
_cell.length_c   1.000
_cell.angle_alpha   90.00
_cell.angle_beta   90.00
_cell.angle_gamma   90.00
#
_symmetry.space_group_name_H-M   'P 1'
#
loop_
_entity.id
_entity.type
_entity.pdbx_description
1 polymer ?
#
loop_
_entity_poly.entity_id
_entity_poly.type
_entity_poly.pdbx_seq_one_letter_code
_entity_poly.pdbx_strand_id
1 'polypeptide(L)'
;MRQIGLGFAYFCIYTTPIQLGFILWQLIIILTSDYTFLSLSTKEFLVDNLKFLHDWIYSWFWNALLDFFYQFPAVIMSSLKTVVNYYLGYWLLNKCKK
;
A
#
# COMPACT_ATOMS: atom_id res chain seq x y z
N MET A 1 -5.07 0.47 26.60
CA MET A 1 -3.91 0.98 25.82
C MET A 1 -3.04 -0.17 25.27
N ARG A 2 -2.46 -1.05 26.11
CA ARG A 2 -1.59 -2.16 25.66
C ARG A 2 -2.25 -3.14 24.68
N GLN A 3 -3.49 -3.55 24.94
CA GLN A 3 -4.23 -4.49 24.07
C GLN A 3 -4.55 -3.90 22.68
N ILE A 4 -4.83 -2.59 22.62
CA ILE A 4 -5.09 -1.88 21.36
C ILE A 4 -3.80 -1.80 20.53
N GLY A 5 -2.67 -1.49 21.18
CA GLY A 5 -1.35 -1.47 20.52
C GLY A 5 -0.94 -2.84 19.98
N LEU A 6 -1.22 -3.93 20.72
CA LEU A 6 -1.00 -5.29 20.23
C LEU A 6 -1.90 -5.63 19.04
N GLY A 7 -3.20 -5.31 19.12
CA GLY A 7 -4.12 -5.52 18.00
C GLY A 7 -3.67 -4.80 16.73
N PHE A 8 -3.23 -3.55 16.85
CA PHE A 8 -2.69 -2.78 15.74
C PHE A 8 -1.38 -3.35 15.20
N ALA A 9 -0.47 -3.81 16.08
CA ALA A 9 0.77 -4.47 15.68
C ALA A 9 0.50 -5.73 14.84
N TYR A 10 -0.44 -6.57 15.30
CA TYR A 10 -0.85 -7.75 14.55
C TYR A 10 -1.47 -7.38 13.21
N PHE A 11 -2.36 -6.38 13.16
CA PHE A 11 -2.94 -5.90 11.91
C PHE A 11 -1.87 -5.46 10.89
N CYS A 12 -0.85 -4.71 11.32
CA CYS A 12 0.27 -4.31 10.46
C CYS A 12 1.02 -5.54 9.89
N ILE A 13 1.31 -6.53 10.73
CA ILE A 13 2.03 -7.74 10.30
C ILE A 13 1.16 -8.61 9.37
N TYR A 14 -0.10 -8.84 9.72
CA TYR A 14 -1.03 -9.68 8.94
C TYR A 14 -1.38 -9.08 7.58
N THR A 15 -1.34 -7.75 7.44
CA THR A 15 -1.57 -7.09 6.14
C THR A 15 -0.33 -7.09 5.24
N THR A 16 0.86 -7.41 5.78
CA THR A 16 2.13 -7.41 5.02
C THR A 16 2.13 -8.42 3.86
N PRO A 17 1.69 -9.69 4.01
CA PRO A 17 1.59 -10.62 2.88
C PRO A 17 0.67 -10.13 1.75
N ILE A 18 -0.44 -9.47 2.10
CA ILE A 18 -1.36 -8.87 1.12
C ILE A 18 -0.65 -7.76 0.36
N GLN A 19 0.10 -6.90 1.05
CA GLN A 19 0.89 -5.84 0.43
C GLN A 19 1.98 -6.37 -0.51
N LEU A 20 2.65 -7.47 -0.13
CA LEU A 20 3.59 -8.17 -1.01
C LEU A 20 2.90 -8.73 -2.26
N GLY A 21 1.69 -9.28 -2.12
CA GLY A 21 0.87 -9.71 -3.26
C GLY A 21 0.58 -8.56 -4.23
N PHE A 22 0.25 -7.37 -3.72
CA PHE A 22 0.07 -6.17 -4.56
C PHE A 22 1.35 -5.75 -5.28
N ILE A 23 2.51 -5.80 -4.60
CA ILE A 23 3.79 -5.48 -5.24
C ILE A 23 4.08 -6.48 -6.36
N LEU A 24 3.91 -7.78 -6.11
CA LEU A 24 4.11 -8.82 -7.14
C LEU A 24 3.19 -8.61 -8.34
N TRP A 25 1.91 -8.27 -8.10
CA TRP A 25 0.98 -7.99 -9.17
C TRP A 25 1.39 -6.77 -10.00
N GLN A 26 1.82 -5.67 -9.36
CA GLN A 26 2.36 -4.50 -10.05
C GLN A 26 3.58 -4.84 -10.91
N LEU A 27 4.47 -5.70 -10.40
CA LEU A 27 5.64 -6.18 -11.16
C LEU A 27 5.24 -7.02 -12.37
N ILE A 28 4.23 -7.90 -12.22
CA ILE A 28 3.71 -8.68 -13.35
C ILE A 28 3.20 -7.75 -14.44
N ILE A 29 2.42 -6.71 -14.10
CA ILE A 29 1.92 -5.73 -15.07
C ILE A 29 3.08 -5.07 -15.82
N ILE A 30 4.11 -4.61 -15.11
CA ILE A 30 5.31 -4.00 -15.71
C ILE A 30 6.02 -4.98 -16.66
N LEU A 31 6.07 -6.27 -16.34
CA LEU A 31 6.70 -7.28 -17.19
C LEU A 31 5.86 -7.66 -18.41
N THR A 32 4.55 -7.43 -18.38
CA THR A 32 3.60 -7.82 -19.44
C THR A 32 3.09 -6.65 -20.28
N SER A 33 3.50 -5.43 -20.00
CA SER A 33 2.99 -4.20 -20.62
C SER A 33 4.13 -3.23 -20.95
N ASP A 34 3.83 -2.15 -21.65
CA ASP A 34 4.80 -1.10 -22.00
C ASP A 34 5.17 -0.18 -20.81
N TYR A 35 4.59 -0.44 -19.64
CA TYR A 35 4.92 0.26 -18.41
C TYR A 35 6.33 -0.07 -17.93
N THR A 36 6.95 0.89 -17.26
CA THR A 36 8.24 0.75 -16.59
C THR A 36 8.03 0.89 -15.08
N PHE A 37 9.07 0.59 -14.31
CA PHE A 37 9.07 0.77 -12.85
C PHE A 37 8.72 2.20 -12.38
N LEU A 38 8.98 3.20 -13.21
CA LEU A 38 8.71 4.61 -12.88
C LEU A 38 7.48 5.17 -13.59
N SER A 39 7.03 4.56 -14.68
CA SER A 39 5.89 5.09 -15.43
C SER A 39 4.54 4.56 -14.95
N LEU A 40 4.47 3.36 -14.36
CA LEU A 40 3.23 2.87 -13.76
C LEU A 40 2.92 3.63 -12.46
N SER A 41 2.11 4.67 -12.54
CA SER A 41 1.66 5.43 -11.38
C SER A 41 0.67 4.61 -10.54
N THR A 42 0.53 4.96 -9.25
CA THR A 42 -0.48 4.33 -8.39
C THR A 42 -1.89 4.60 -8.90
N LYS A 43 -2.12 5.77 -9.51
CA LYS A 43 -3.39 6.14 -10.12
C LYS A 43 -3.74 5.22 -11.29
N GLU A 44 -2.83 5.07 -12.26
CA GLU A 44 -3.04 4.21 -13.43
C GLU A 44 -3.26 2.76 -13.01
N PHE A 45 -2.43 2.25 -12.09
CA PHE A 45 -2.62 0.90 -11.54
C PHE A 45 -4.05 0.70 -10.99
N LEU A 46 -4.55 1.68 -10.21
CA LEU A 46 -5.89 1.61 -9.65
C LEU A 46 -6.99 1.76 -10.70
N VAL A 47 -6.87 2.68 -11.66
CA VAL A 47 -7.89 2.87 -12.70
C VAL A 47 -7.97 1.64 -13.62
N ASP A 48 -6.83 1.08 -14.00
CA ASP A 48 -6.78 -0.02 -14.96
C ASP A 48 -7.18 -1.37 -14.35
N ASN A 49 -6.86 -1.61 -13.07
CA ASN A 49 -7.08 -2.92 -12.43
C ASN A 49 -8.20 -2.91 -11.38
N LEU A 50 -8.46 -1.77 -10.74
CA LEU A 50 -9.31 -1.65 -9.55
C LEU A 50 -10.16 -0.36 -9.59
N LYS A 51 -10.77 -0.08 -10.75
CA LYS A 51 -11.51 1.17 -10.98
C LYS A 51 -12.56 1.47 -9.91
N PHE A 52 -13.29 0.45 -9.47
CA PHE A 52 -14.25 0.59 -8.37
C PHE A 52 -13.61 1.15 -7.10
N LEU A 53 -12.41 0.67 -6.73
CA LEU A 53 -11.71 1.12 -5.53
C LEU A 53 -11.18 2.55 -5.70
N HIS A 54 -10.68 2.89 -6.90
CA HIS A 54 -10.32 4.27 -7.24
C HIS A 54 -11.51 5.21 -7.04
N ASP A 55 -12.62 4.97 -7.74
CA ASP A 55 -13.78 5.85 -7.73
C ASP A 55 -14.42 5.95 -6.35
N TRP A 56 -14.44 4.83 -5.61
CA TRP A 56 -14.90 4.82 -4.24
C TRP A 56 -14.05 5.71 -3.33
N ILE A 57 -12.71 5.61 -3.36
CA ILE A 57 -11.84 6.45 -2.51
C ILE A 57 -11.97 7.94 -2.90
N TYR A 58 -11.99 8.25 -4.20
CA TYR A 58 -12.16 9.63 -4.70
C TYR A 58 -13.55 10.23 -4.41
N SER A 59 -14.54 9.43 -4.04
CA SER A 59 -15.89 9.94 -3.73
C SER A 59 -16.00 10.60 -2.36
N TRP A 60 -15.15 10.22 -1.40
CA TRP A 60 -15.27 10.68 0.00
C TRP A 60 -13.97 11.16 0.62
N PHE A 61 -12.81 10.87 0.01
CA PHE A 61 -11.51 11.29 0.53
C PHE A 61 -11.02 12.57 -0.16
N TRP A 62 -9.99 13.20 0.40
CA TRP A 62 -9.46 14.46 -0.12
C TRP A 62 -8.72 14.25 -1.45
N ASN A 63 -9.38 14.60 -2.56
CA ASN A 63 -8.87 14.41 -3.92
C ASN A 63 -7.47 15.00 -4.16
N ALA A 64 -7.21 16.25 -3.77
CA ALA A 64 -5.87 16.84 -3.96
C ALA A 64 -4.76 16.06 -3.23
N LEU A 65 -5.05 15.48 -2.07
CA LEU A 65 -4.10 14.64 -1.35
C LEU A 65 -3.89 13.29 -2.06
N LEU A 66 -4.97 12.70 -2.61
CA LEU A 66 -4.88 11.47 -3.41
C LEU A 66 -4.06 11.70 -4.67
N ASP A 67 -4.35 12.75 -5.42
CA ASP A 67 -3.62 13.06 -6.65
C ASP A 67 -2.13 13.29 -6.36
N PHE A 68 -1.81 13.93 -5.23
CA PHE A 68 -0.42 14.10 -4.80
C PHE A 68 0.29 12.77 -4.51
N PHE A 69 -0.35 11.81 -3.84
CA PHE A 69 0.29 10.53 -3.54
C PHE A 69 0.22 9.53 -4.69
N TYR A 70 -0.84 9.57 -5.49
CA TYR A 70 -1.11 8.55 -6.51
C TYR A 70 -0.35 8.79 -7.82
N GLN A 71 0.20 9.99 -8.03
CA GLN A 71 1.14 10.27 -9.12
C GLN A 71 2.46 9.48 -8.98
N PHE A 72 2.84 9.06 -7.78
CA PHE A 72 4.09 8.35 -7.57
C PHE A 72 4.02 6.91 -8.11
N PRO A 73 5.17 6.34 -8.53
CA PRO A 73 5.22 4.99 -9.07
C PRO A 73 4.68 3.95 -8.10
N ALA A 74 3.78 3.10 -8.58
CA ALA A 74 2.98 2.18 -7.77
C ALA A 74 3.88 1.24 -6.96
N VAL A 75 4.88 0.63 -7.60
CA VAL A 75 5.82 -0.31 -6.97
C VAL A 75 6.60 0.38 -5.85
N ILE A 76 7.08 1.61 -6.07
CA ILE A 76 7.85 2.36 -5.08
C ILE A 76 6.98 2.67 -3.87
N MET A 77 5.78 3.20 -4.10
CA MET A 77 4.85 3.57 -3.03
C MET A 77 4.42 2.35 -2.21
N SER A 78 4.05 1.25 -2.89
CA SER A 78 3.71 -0.02 -2.23
C SER A 78 4.88 -0.57 -1.41
N SER A 79 6.10 -0.51 -1.93
CA SER A 79 7.30 -1.00 -1.24
C SER A 79 7.60 -0.19 0.02
N LEU A 80 7.60 1.15 -0.09
CA LEU A 80 7.80 2.05 1.05
C LEU A 80 6.74 1.80 2.13
N LYS A 81 5.47 1.73 1.72
CA LYS A 81 4.37 1.45 2.64
C LYS A 81 4.54 0.11 3.35
N THR A 82 4.98 -0.91 2.64
CA THR A 82 5.19 -2.27 3.19
C THR A 82 6.32 -2.27 4.22
N VAL A 83 7.46 -1.65 3.92
CA VAL A 83 8.59 -1.55 4.85
C VAL A 83 8.20 -0.80 6.11
N VAL A 84 7.55 0.36 5.96
CA VAL A 84 7.08 1.17 7.10
C VAL A 84 6.07 0.39 7.94
N ASN A 85 5.10 -0.26 7.31
CA ASN A 85 4.05 -1.02 8.01
C ASN A 85 4.64 -2.21 8.78
N TYR A 86 5.55 -2.97 8.17
CA TYR A 86 6.22 -4.09 8.83
C TYR A 86 7.06 -3.62 10.02
N TYR A 87 7.89 -2.58 9.84
CA TYR A 87 8.74 -2.07 10.92
C TYR A 87 7.92 -1.50 12.08
N LEU A 88 6.85 -0.74 11.77
CA LEU A 88 5.92 -0.24 12.79
C LEU A 88 5.25 -1.38 13.54
N GLY A 89 4.75 -2.40 12.82
CA GLY A 89 4.13 -3.58 13.42
C GLY A 89 5.09 -4.32 14.35
N TYR A 90 6.32 -4.59 13.89
CA TYR A 90 7.35 -5.24 14.68
C TYR A 90 7.74 -4.42 15.92
N TRP A 91 7.94 -3.11 15.76
CA TRP A 91 8.29 -2.21 16.85
C TRP A 91 7.19 -2.14 17.92
N LEU A 92 5.92 -2.00 17.51
CA LEU A 92 4.77 -2.01 18.41
C LEU A 92 4.63 -3.36 19.14
N LEU A 93 4.80 -4.47 18.44
CA LEU A 93 4.76 -5.80 19.03
C LEU A 93 5.80 -5.91 20.17
N ASN A 94 7.03 -5.48 19.92
CA ASN A 94 8.10 -5.52 20.92
C ASN A 94 7.87 -4.58 22.11
N LYS A 95 7.17 -3.45 21.90
CA LYS A 95 6.85 -2.49 22.97
C LYS A 95 5.65 -2.92 23.81
N CYS A 96 4.64 -3.52 23.20
CA CYS A 96 3.39 -3.85 23.90
C CYS A 96 3.31 -5.30 24.40
N LYS A 97 4.18 -6.20 23.91
CA LYS A 97 4.27 -7.59 24.40
C LYS A 97 5.19 -7.72 25.64
N LYS A 98 6.07 -6.75 25.86
CA LYS A 98 6.76 -6.54 27.15
C LYS A 98 5.77 -6.00 28.19
#